data_AF-A0AAV1LR38-F1
#
_entry.id   AF-A0AAV1LR38-F1
#
_cell.length_a   1.000
_cell.length_b   1.000
_cell.length_c   1.000
_cell.angle_alpha   90.00
_cell.angle_beta   90.00
_cell.angle_gamma   90.00
#
_symmetry.space_group_name_H-M   'P 1'
#
loop_
_entity.id
_entity.type
_entity.pdbx_description
1 polymer ?
#
loop_
_entity_poly.entity_id
_entity_poly.type
_entity_poly.pdbx_seq_one_letter_code
_entity_poly.pdbx_strand_id
1 'polypeptide(L)'
;MSEARRAHLEDAIKLYSFFAECDDFDKWIKKEKMLRSDDPEDSVDKAKRKYEKLVTDLSAASKRLERIDAAAEELAAAKHGQAAGAAARRQQLRQQWERLLQLKHQTETHLEGASSVELFQRTCDEALDWMAEKEQQLAGVAAPATDLRTVRALQRRHAQLERALEPLRDKVNTVALLADS
;
A
#
# COMPACT_ATOMS: atom_id res chain seq x y z
N MET A 1 -16.81 -7.35 -55.90
CA MET A 1 -15.91 -6.17 -55.78
C MET A 1 -16.20 -5.33 -54.54
N SER A 2 -17.46 -4.97 -54.24
CA SER A 2 -17.82 -4.20 -53.03
C SER A 2 -17.54 -4.96 -51.72
N GLU A 3 -17.94 -6.24 -51.62
CA GLU A 3 -17.79 -7.05 -50.40
C GLU A 3 -16.33 -7.34 -50.04
N ALA A 4 -15.49 -7.72 -51.01
CA ALA A 4 -14.07 -7.98 -50.78
C ALA A 4 -13.34 -6.72 -50.28
N ARG A 5 -13.65 -5.54 -50.85
CA ARG A 5 -13.10 -4.27 -50.37
C ARG A 5 -13.58 -3.94 -48.96
N ARG A 6 -14.85 -4.19 -48.67
CA ARG A 6 -15.42 -4.00 -47.32
C ARG A 6 -14.72 -4.87 -46.29
N ALA A 7 -14.54 -6.16 -46.56
CA ALA A 7 -13.84 -7.09 -45.67
C ALA A 7 -12.40 -6.64 -45.39
N HIS A 8 -11.65 -6.22 -46.42
CA HIS A 8 -10.29 -5.69 -46.24
C HIS A 8 -10.24 -4.42 -45.38
N LEU A 9 -11.23 -3.52 -45.52
CA LEU A 9 -11.31 -2.31 -44.71
C LEU A 9 -11.67 -2.64 -43.25
N GLU A 10 -12.59 -3.57 -43.02
CA GLU A 10 -12.96 -4.03 -41.68
C GLU A 10 -11.76 -4.69 -40.98
N ASP A 11 -10.99 -5.53 -41.67
CA ASP A 11 -9.76 -6.13 -41.14
C ASP A 11 -8.70 -5.08 -40.80
N ALA A 12 -8.48 -4.11 -41.68
CA ALA A 12 -7.55 -3.01 -41.42
C ALA A 12 -7.97 -2.20 -40.19
N ILE A 13 -9.26 -1.88 -40.05
CA ILE A 13 -9.79 -1.17 -38.88
C ILE A 13 -9.51 -1.95 -37.60
N LYS A 14 -9.75 -3.27 -37.58
CA LYS A 14 -9.48 -4.12 -36.40
C LYS A 14 -8.00 -4.11 -36.04
N LEU A 15 -7.12 -4.30 -37.02
CA LEU A 15 -5.68 -4.31 -36.82
C LEU A 15 -5.16 -2.98 -36.24
N TYR A 16 -5.51 -1.87 -36.87
CA TYR A 16 -5.03 -0.56 -36.41
C TYR A 16 -5.64 -0.15 -35.07
N SER A 17 -6.88 -0.53 -34.80
CA SER A 17 -7.51 -0.33 -33.48
C SER A 17 -6.77 -1.11 -32.39
N PHE A 18 -6.38 -2.36 -32.66
CA PHE A 18 -5.58 -3.17 -31.74
C PHE A 18 -4.23 -2.51 -31.41
N PHE A 19 -3.48 -2.07 -32.43
CA PHE A 19 -2.18 -1.44 -32.20
C PHE A 19 -2.30 -0.10 -31.48
N ALA A 20 -3.32 0.70 -31.79
CA ALA A 20 -3.61 1.93 -31.07
C ALA A 20 -3.91 1.66 -29.59
N GLU A 21 -4.75 0.65 -29.27
CA GLU A 21 -5.03 0.27 -27.88
C GLU A 21 -3.78 -0.23 -27.15
N CYS A 22 -2.91 -0.98 -27.84
CA CYS A 22 -1.62 -1.41 -27.31
C CYS A 22 -0.71 -0.23 -26.95
N ASP A 23 -0.61 0.77 -27.83
CA ASP A 23 0.24 1.94 -27.61
C ASP A 23 -0.29 2.82 -26.47
N ASP A 24 -1.61 2.97 -26.37
CA ASP A 24 -2.23 3.69 -25.27
C ASP A 24 -2.09 2.96 -23.94
N PHE A 25 -2.07 1.62 -23.96
CA PHE A 25 -1.76 0.82 -22.77
C PHE A 25 -0.29 0.93 -22.36
N ASP A 26 0.65 0.91 -23.32
CA ASP A 26 2.09 1.10 -23.05
C ASP A 26 2.38 2.50 -22.47
N LYS A 27 1.76 3.56 -23.01
CA LYS A 27 1.84 4.92 -22.44
C LYS A 27 1.32 4.95 -21.01
N TRP A 28 0.20 4.28 -20.75
CA TRP A 28 -0.38 4.20 -19.41
C TRP A 28 0.57 3.47 -18.44
N ILE A 29 1.14 2.32 -18.81
CA ILE A 29 2.11 1.60 -17.97
C ILE A 29 3.32 2.49 -17.65
N LYS A 30 3.86 3.20 -18.65
CA LYS A 30 5.01 4.10 -18.45
C LYS A 30 4.70 5.21 -17.47
N LYS A 31 3.52 5.83 -17.59
CA LYS A 31 3.04 6.86 -16.66
C LYS A 31 2.90 6.29 -15.24
N GLU A 32 2.33 5.10 -15.10
CA GLU A 32 2.13 4.47 -13.79
C GLU A 32 3.46 4.14 -13.11
N LYS A 33 4.47 3.72 -13.87
CA LYS A 33 5.83 3.52 -13.35
C LYS A 33 6.49 4.82 -12.87
N MET A 34 6.27 5.94 -13.55
CA MET A 34 6.85 7.24 -13.16
C MET A 34 6.28 7.77 -11.84
N LEU A 35 5.00 7.49 -11.54
CA LEU A 35 4.36 7.92 -10.29
C LEU A 35 4.89 7.20 -9.04
N ARG A 36 5.68 6.13 -9.25
CA ARG A 36 6.22 5.26 -8.21
C ARG A 36 7.72 5.44 -7.99
N SER A 37 8.36 6.48 -8.54
CA SER A 37 9.71 6.80 -8.08
C SER A 37 9.64 6.98 -6.56
N ASP A 38 10.37 6.14 -5.83
CA ASP A 38 10.44 6.19 -4.37
C ASP A 38 11.04 7.53 -3.96
N ASP A 39 10.17 8.53 -3.76
CA ASP A 39 10.55 9.82 -3.23
C ASP A 39 10.88 9.61 -1.76
N PRO A 40 12.15 9.76 -1.33
CA PRO A 40 12.54 9.54 0.06
C PRO A 40 11.88 10.54 1.03
N GLU A 41 11.23 11.58 0.52
CA GLU A 41 10.46 12.57 1.30
C GLU A 41 8.98 12.20 1.49
N ASP A 42 8.47 11.12 0.88
CA ASP A 42 7.08 10.73 1.06
C ASP A 42 6.86 10.13 2.46
N SER A 43 5.94 10.73 3.23
CA SER A 43 5.44 10.10 4.46
C SER A 43 4.75 8.77 4.16
N VAL A 44 4.73 7.85 5.13
CA VAL A 44 4.07 6.54 4.98
C VAL A 44 2.60 6.69 4.57
N ASP A 45 1.89 7.67 5.13
CA ASP A 45 0.51 7.98 4.74
C ASP A 45 0.36 8.42 3.28
N LYS A 46 1.30 9.23 2.78
CA LYS A 46 1.28 9.68 1.37
C LYS A 46 1.58 8.51 0.44
N ALA A 47 2.54 7.66 0.81
CA ALA A 47 2.89 6.46 0.06
C ALA A 47 1.72 5.43 0.06
N LYS A 48 1.00 5.26 1.17
CA LYS A 48 -0.24 4.46 1.25
C LYS A 48 -1.31 4.95 0.27
N ARG A 49 -1.60 6.24 0.25
CA ARG A 49 -2.60 6.83 -0.68
C ARG A 49 -2.20 6.61 -2.15
N LYS A 50 -0.91 6.77 -2.48
CA LYS A 50 -0.40 6.47 -3.83
C LYS A 50 -0.60 4.99 -4.17
N TYR A 51 -0.34 4.09 -3.22
CA TYR A 51 -0.53 2.66 -3.40
C TYR A 51 -2.00 2.25 -3.58
N GLU A 52 -2.93 2.78 -2.78
CA GLU A 52 -4.37 2.52 -2.94
C GLU A 52 -4.88 2.97 -4.32
N LYS A 53 -4.41 4.14 -4.76
CA LYS A 53 -4.71 4.63 -6.11
C LYS A 53 -4.18 3.68 -7.18
N LEU A 54 -2.93 3.24 -7.07
CA LEU A 54 -2.34 2.26 -7.97
C LEU A 54 -3.18 0.96 -8.02
N VAL A 55 -3.57 0.41 -6.87
CA VAL A 55 -4.38 -0.82 -6.80
C VAL A 55 -5.71 -0.64 -7.55
N THR A 56 -6.34 0.52 -7.39
CA THR A 56 -7.57 0.87 -8.10
C THR A 56 -7.33 0.96 -9.61
N ASP A 57 -6.28 1.67 -10.02
CA ASP A 57 -5.93 1.86 -11.43
C ASP A 57 -5.54 0.53 -12.11
N LEU A 58 -4.85 -0.36 -11.38
CA LEU A 58 -4.52 -1.72 -11.83
C LEU A 58 -5.77 -2.56 -12.10
N SER A 59 -6.80 -2.47 -11.27
CA SER A 59 -8.06 -3.21 -11.48
C SER A 59 -8.71 -2.83 -12.82
N ALA A 60 -8.75 -1.53 -13.13
CA ALA A 60 -9.26 -1.05 -14.42
C ALA A 60 -8.36 -1.46 -15.60
N ALA A 61 -7.04 -1.41 -15.40
CA ALA A 61 -6.07 -1.77 -16.42
C ALA A 61 -6.05 -3.27 -16.75
N SER A 62 -6.31 -4.15 -15.77
CA SER A 62 -6.42 -5.60 -15.99
C SER A 62 -7.48 -5.91 -17.05
N LYS A 63 -8.65 -5.24 -16.96
CA LYS A 63 -9.74 -5.40 -17.94
C LYS A 63 -9.36 -4.87 -19.33
N ARG A 64 -8.48 -3.86 -19.40
CA ARG A 64 -7.94 -3.37 -20.69
C ARG A 64 -7.01 -4.41 -21.30
N LEU A 65 -6.13 -5.01 -20.48
CA LEU A 65 -5.22 -6.06 -20.94
C LEU A 65 -5.97 -7.29 -21.45
N GLU A 66 -7.04 -7.71 -20.77
CA GLU A 66 -7.92 -8.80 -21.23
C GLU A 66 -8.53 -8.54 -22.62
N ARG A 67 -8.94 -7.29 -22.89
CA ARG A 67 -9.45 -6.91 -24.22
C ARG A 67 -8.37 -6.95 -25.30
N ILE A 68 -7.17 -6.44 -24.99
CA ILE A 68 -6.02 -6.52 -25.88
C ILE A 68 -5.67 -7.98 -26.19
N ASP A 69 -5.70 -8.84 -25.16
CA ASP A 69 -5.44 -10.27 -25.31
C ASP A 69 -6.48 -10.93 -26.23
N ALA A 70 -7.76 -10.63 -26.04
CA ALA A 70 -8.85 -11.15 -26.86
C ALA A 70 -8.75 -10.67 -28.32
N ALA A 71 -8.43 -9.39 -28.54
CA ALA A 71 -8.25 -8.85 -29.89
C ALA A 71 -7.06 -9.48 -30.63
N ALA A 72 -5.96 -9.78 -29.92
CA ALA A 72 -4.83 -10.50 -30.50
C ALA A 72 -5.18 -11.96 -30.86
N GLU A 73 -5.95 -12.65 -30.01
CA GLU A 73 -6.44 -14.00 -30.31
C GLU A 73 -7.41 -14.01 -31.50
N GLU A 74 -8.27 -12.99 -31.63
CA GLU A 74 -9.17 -12.86 -32.79
C GLU A 74 -8.36 -12.70 -34.09
N LEU A 75 -7.33 -11.85 -34.10
CA LEU A 75 -6.42 -11.67 -35.24
C LEU A 75 -5.68 -12.97 -35.59
N ALA A 76 -5.30 -13.76 -34.58
CA ALA A 76 -4.66 -15.06 -34.76
C ALA A 76 -5.63 -16.10 -35.33
N ALA A 77 -6.85 -16.18 -34.80
CA ALA A 77 -7.91 -17.08 -35.27
C ALA A 77 -8.32 -16.76 -36.73
N ALA A 78 -8.34 -15.48 -37.09
CA ALA A 78 -8.57 -15.03 -38.46
C ALA A 78 -7.41 -15.33 -39.43
N LYS A 79 -6.28 -15.89 -38.93
CA LYS A 79 -5.03 -16.10 -39.67
C LYS A 79 -4.57 -14.83 -40.40
N HIS A 80 -4.75 -13.68 -39.75
CA HIS A 80 -4.40 -12.38 -40.32
C HIS A 80 -2.90 -12.33 -40.63
N GLY A 81 -2.50 -11.70 -41.75
CA GLY A 81 -1.08 -11.62 -42.16
C GLY A 81 -0.15 -10.88 -41.19
N GLN A 82 -0.70 -10.27 -40.14
CA GLN A 82 0.00 -9.54 -39.07
C GLN A 82 -0.21 -10.18 -37.69
N ALA A 83 -0.82 -11.36 -37.60
CA ALA A 83 -1.11 -12.04 -36.35
C ALA A 83 0.17 -12.28 -35.51
N ALA A 84 1.30 -12.60 -36.15
CA ALA A 84 2.57 -12.76 -35.47
C ALA A 84 3.04 -11.45 -34.80
N GLY A 85 2.89 -10.31 -35.47
CA GLY A 85 3.20 -9.00 -34.92
C GLY A 85 2.28 -8.62 -33.76
N ALA A 86 0.98 -8.92 -33.88
CA ALA A 86 0.01 -8.71 -32.81
C ALA A 86 0.32 -9.56 -31.57
N ALA A 87 0.65 -10.84 -31.76
CA ALA A 87 1.04 -11.75 -30.68
C ALA A 87 2.31 -11.29 -29.96
N ALA A 88 3.33 -10.83 -30.72
CA ALA A 88 4.55 -10.28 -30.15
C ALA A 88 4.28 -9.01 -29.33
N ARG A 89 3.45 -8.10 -29.86
CA ARG A 89 3.08 -6.86 -29.15
C ARG A 89 2.32 -7.15 -27.87
N ARG A 90 1.34 -8.07 -27.91
CA ARG A 90 0.64 -8.56 -26.72
C ARG A 90 1.59 -9.11 -25.67
N GLN A 91 2.52 -9.98 -26.08
CA GLN A 91 3.48 -10.59 -25.15
C GLN A 91 4.36 -9.54 -24.47
N GLN A 92 4.80 -8.52 -25.20
CA GLN A 92 5.55 -7.40 -24.62
C GLN A 92 4.73 -6.67 -23.55
N LEU A 93 3.45 -6.37 -23.81
CA LEU A 93 2.58 -5.71 -22.85
C LEU A 93 2.36 -6.57 -21.59
N ARG A 94 2.16 -7.88 -21.75
CA ARG A 94 2.08 -8.82 -20.62
C ARG A 94 3.35 -8.82 -19.77
N GLN A 95 4.53 -8.82 -20.39
CA GLN A 95 5.79 -8.73 -19.64
C GLN A 95 5.96 -7.38 -18.91
N GLN A 96 5.45 -6.29 -19.47
CA GLN A 96 5.46 -5.00 -18.79
C GLN A 96 4.46 -4.95 -17.63
N TRP A 97 3.30 -5.58 -17.80
CA TRP A 97 2.27 -5.77 -16.79
C TRP A 97 2.77 -6.59 -15.59
N GLU A 98 3.38 -7.76 -15.84
CA GLU A 98 3.97 -8.59 -14.78
C GLU A 98 5.00 -7.83 -13.95
N ARG A 99 5.87 -7.04 -14.61
CA ARG A 99 6.82 -6.17 -13.90
C ARG A 99 6.13 -5.12 -13.04
N LEU A 100 4.96 -4.61 -13.47
CA LEU A 100 4.18 -3.66 -12.68
C LEU A 100 3.53 -4.34 -11.47
N LEU A 101 3.07 -5.59 -11.61
CA LEU A 101 2.54 -6.39 -10.49
C LEU A 101 3.62 -6.74 -9.46
N GLN A 102 4.83 -7.08 -9.91
CA GLN A 102 5.98 -7.29 -9.02
C GLN A 102 6.28 -6.03 -8.21
N LEU A 103 6.28 -4.87 -8.87
CA LEU A 103 6.50 -3.58 -8.24
C LEU A 103 5.36 -3.21 -7.26
N LYS A 104 4.10 -3.55 -7.60
CA LYS A 104 2.96 -3.47 -6.65
C LYS A 104 3.27 -4.25 -5.38
N HIS A 105 3.68 -5.51 -5.51
CA HIS A 105 3.94 -6.37 -4.37
C HIS A 105 5.12 -5.88 -3.51
N GLN A 106 6.22 -5.43 -4.13
CA GLN A 106 7.35 -4.87 -3.41
C GLN A 106 6.96 -3.66 -2.54
N THR A 107 6.14 -2.76 -3.09
CA THR A 107 5.66 -1.59 -2.33
C THR A 107 4.67 -1.97 -1.24
N GLU A 108 3.86 -3.00 -1.44
CA GLU A 108 2.98 -3.54 -0.40
C GLU A 108 3.80 -3.98 0.81
N THR A 109 4.81 -4.83 0.60
CA THR A 109 5.72 -5.29 1.66
C THR A 109 6.48 -4.14 2.32
N HIS A 110 6.95 -3.17 1.53
CA HIS A 110 7.63 -1.99 2.08
C HIS A 110 6.70 -1.14 2.96
N LEU A 111 5.46 -0.91 2.52
CA LEU A 111 4.47 -0.15 3.27
C LEU A 111 4.02 -0.88 4.55
N GLU A 112 3.91 -2.20 4.50
CA GLU A 112 3.63 -3.03 5.68
C GLU A 112 4.76 -2.88 6.72
N GLY A 113 6.02 -3.02 6.30
CA GLY A 113 7.18 -2.81 7.16
C GLY A 113 7.24 -1.40 7.74
N ALA A 114 7.07 -0.37 6.90
CA ALA A 114 7.06 1.02 7.36
C ALA A 114 5.92 1.32 8.34
N SER A 115 4.74 0.74 8.11
CA SER A 115 3.59 0.87 9.02
C SER A 115 3.85 0.20 10.37
N SER A 116 4.52 -0.95 10.37
CA SER A 116 4.90 -1.64 11.61
C SER A 116 5.86 -0.78 12.44
N VAL A 117 6.87 -0.19 11.79
CA VAL A 117 7.82 0.72 12.45
C VAL A 117 7.11 1.96 13.01
N GLU A 118 6.23 2.60 12.25
CA GLU A 118 5.44 3.75 12.75
C GLU A 118 4.57 3.37 13.95
N LEU A 119 3.92 2.20 13.91
CA LEU A 119 3.10 1.72 15.01
C LEU A 119 3.94 1.47 16.26
N PHE A 120 5.10 0.83 16.10
CA PHE A 120 6.03 0.59 17.19
C PHE A 120 6.50 1.92 17.81
N GLN A 121 6.94 2.88 16.99
CA GLN A 121 7.38 4.20 17.45
C GLN A 121 6.28 4.93 18.22
N ARG A 122 5.06 4.99 17.67
CA ARG A 122 3.92 5.62 18.35
C ARG A 122 3.60 4.94 19.69
N THR A 123 3.66 3.61 19.74
CA THR A 123 3.39 2.86 20.97
C THR A 123 4.49 3.11 22.02
N CYS A 124 5.75 3.22 21.60
CA CYS A 124 6.87 3.62 22.47
C CYS A 124 6.69 5.04 23.01
N ASP A 125 6.38 6.01 22.15
CA ASP A 125 6.17 7.41 22.54
C ASP A 125 5.00 7.53 23.53
N GLU A 126 3.87 6.86 23.25
CA GLU A 126 2.73 6.82 24.17
C GLU A 126 3.07 6.20 25.54
N ALA A 127 3.92 5.16 25.56
CA ALA A 127 4.37 4.55 26.80
C ALA A 127 5.29 5.50 27.57
N LEU A 128 6.20 6.20 26.89
CA LEU A 128 7.12 7.18 27.48
C LEU A 128 6.37 8.38 28.07
N ASP A 129 5.45 8.99 27.30
CA ASP A 129 4.64 10.11 27.76
C ASP A 129 3.82 9.75 29.00
N TRP A 130 3.24 8.55 29.00
CA TRP A 130 2.46 8.06 30.13
C TRP A 130 3.34 7.78 31.35
N MET A 131 4.52 7.19 31.17
CA MET A 131 5.48 6.99 32.26
C MET A 131 5.90 8.33 32.86
N ALA A 132 6.24 9.32 32.05
CA ALA A 132 6.57 10.66 32.49
C ALA A 132 5.43 11.31 33.30
N GLU A 133 4.17 11.15 32.86
CA GLU A 133 2.99 11.61 33.61
C GLU A 133 2.91 10.97 35.00
N LYS A 134 3.19 9.66 35.12
CA LYS A 134 3.17 8.97 36.43
C LYS A 134 4.34 9.33 37.31
N GLU A 135 5.54 9.48 36.76
CA GLU A 135 6.71 9.97 37.48
C GLU A 135 6.46 11.36 38.05
N GLN A 136 5.84 12.26 37.27
CA GLN A 136 5.45 13.58 37.74
C GLN A 136 4.40 13.52 38.87
N GLN A 137 3.42 12.61 38.78
CA GLN A 137 2.44 12.38 39.85
C GLN A 137 3.07 11.86 41.15
N LEU A 138 4.14 11.06 41.05
CA LEU A 138 4.92 10.54 42.17
C LEU A 138 5.82 11.62 42.79
N ALA A 139 6.51 12.42 41.97
CA ALA A 139 7.40 13.48 42.42
C ALA A 139 6.68 14.60 43.19
N GLY A 140 5.37 14.79 42.96
CA GLY A 140 4.53 15.73 43.72
C GLY A 140 4.30 15.38 45.20
N VAL A 141 4.86 14.28 45.71
CA VAL A 141 4.73 13.84 47.11
C VAL A 141 5.93 14.34 47.93
N ALA A 142 5.92 15.62 48.30
CA ALA A 142 7.05 16.24 49.00
C ALA A 142 6.84 16.52 50.50
N ALA A 143 5.63 16.36 51.04
CA ALA A 143 5.38 16.65 52.46
C ALA A 143 5.32 15.36 53.31
N PRO A 144 6.18 15.20 54.33
CA PRO A 144 6.05 14.12 55.29
C PRO A 144 4.69 14.20 55.99
N ALA A 145 4.01 13.07 56.12
CA ALA A 145 2.68 13.01 56.71
C ALA A 145 2.74 13.37 58.20
N THR A 146 2.03 14.43 58.59
CA THR A 146 2.01 14.93 59.97
C THR A 146 0.84 14.41 60.80
N ASP A 147 -0.13 13.72 60.18
CA ASP A 147 -1.30 13.18 60.88
C ASP A 147 -1.84 11.87 60.24
N LEU A 148 -2.62 11.09 61.00
CA LEU A 148 -3.20 9.83 60.52
C LEU A 148 -4.10 10.02 59.28
N ARG A 149 -4.71 11.20 59.14
CA ARG A 149 -5.57 11.55 58.01
C ARG A 149 -4.77 11.67 56.71
N THR A 150 -3.62 12.36 56.73
CA THR A 150 -2.70 12.46 55.59
C THR A 150 -2.10 11.11 55.24
N VAL A 151 -1.72 10.28 56.23
CA VAL A 151 -1.23 8.91 55.97
C VAL A 151 -2.28 8.07 55.24
N ARG A 152 -3.55 8.07 55.69
CA ARG A 152 -4.64 7.34 55.03
C ARG A 152 -4.95 7.88 53.62
N ALA A 153 -4.78 9.18 53.39
CA ALA A 153 -4.92 9.78 52.07
C ALA A 153 -3.80 9.34 51.12
N LEU A 154 -2.54 9.33 51.59
CA LEU A 154 -1.38 8.83 50.84
C LEU A 154 -1.53 7.34 50.50
N GLN A 155 -1.98 6.52 51.45
CA GLN A 155 -2.19 5.08 51.22
C GLN A 155 -3.26 4.81 50.14
N ARG A 156 -4.37 5.57 50.14
CA ARG A 156 -5.40 5.47 49.09
C ARG A 156 -4.87 5.89 47.72
N ARG A 157 -4.08 6.96 47.67
CA ARG A 157 -3.48 7.46 46.43
C ARG A 157 -2.43 6.48 45.89
N HIS A 158 -1.66 5.85 46.78
CA HIS A 158 -0.72 4.78 46.42
C HIS A 158 -1.43 3.57 45.81
N ALA A 159 -2.50 3.07 46.44
CA ALA A 159 -3.29 1.97 45.90
C ALA A 159 -3.97 2.32 44.55
N GLN A 160 -4.34 3.59 44.34
CA GLN A 160 -4.82 4.07 43.04
C GLN A 160 -3.71 4.08 41.98
N LEU A 161 -2.49 4.47 42.34
CA LEU A 161 -1.34 4.41 41.45
C LEU A 161 -0.98 2.97 41.08
N GLU A 162 -0.96 2.05 42.04
CA GLU A 162 -0.71 0.62 41.77
C GLU A 162 -1.70 0.04 40.76
N ARG A 163 -3.00 0.35 40.91
CA ARG A 163 -4.02 -0.02 39.92
C ARG A 163 -3.80 0.65 38.56
N ALA A 164 -3.34 1.90 38.56
CA ALA A 164 -3.08 2.63 37.32
C ALA A 164 -1.84 2.12 36.58
N LEU A 165 -0.90 1.44 37.25
CA LEU A 165 0.29 0.83 36.64
C LEU A 165 -0.01 -0.49 35.91
N GLU A 166 -1.14 -1.14 36.19
CA GLU A 166 -1.48 -2.43 35.57
C GLU A 166 -1.65 -2.33 34.03
N PRO A 167 -2.35 -1.33 33.48
CA PRO A 167 -2.38 -1.08 32.03
C PRO A 167 -1.03 -0.71 31.41
N LEU A 168 -0.09 -0.14 32.18
CA LEU A 168 1.26 0.16 31.68
C LEU A 168 2.02 -1.13 31.41
N ARG A 169 1.88 -2.13 32.28
CA ARG A 169 2.46 -3.45 32.05
C ARG A 169 1.99 -4.04 30.73
N ASP A 170 0.69 -3.92 30.44
CA ASP A 170 0.10 -4.42 29.20
C ASP A 170 0.57 -3.64 27.97
N LYS A 171 0.72 -2.31 28.06
CA LYS A 171 1.32 -1.48 27.00
C LYS A 171 2.79 -1.84 26.74
N VAL A 172 3.60 -1.98 27.79
CA VAL A 172 5.02 -2.38 27.68
C VAL A 172 5.16 -3.78 27.07
N ASN A 173 4.29 -4.72 27.46
CA ASN A 173 4.24 -6.04 26.84
C ASN A 173 3.87 -5.96 25.35
N THR A 174 2.96 -5.06 24.99
CA THR A 174 2.59 -4.83 23.58
C THR A 174 3.77 -4.26 22.78
N VAL A 175 4.52 -3.32 23.35
CA VAL A 175 5.76 -2.80 22.75
C VAL A 175 6.79 -3.92 22.54
N ALA A 176 7.00 -4.78 23.53
CA ALA A 176 7.92 -5.91 23.43
C ALA A 176 7.53 -6.89 22.30
N LEU A 177 6.24 -7.22 22.19
CA LEU A 177 5.74 -8.07 21.12
C LEU A 177 5.93 -7.45 19.73
N LEU A 178 5.68 -6.14 19.59
CA LEU A 178 5.90 -5.42 18.34
C LEU A 178 7.38 -5.28 17.97
N ALA A 179 8.29 -5.29 18.95
CA ALA A 179 9.74 -5.24 18.70
C ALA A 179 10.32 -6.57 18.19
N ASP A 180 9.71 -7.69 18.60
CA ASP A 180 10.14 -9.05 18.26
C ASP A 180 9.49 -9.61 16.97
N SER A 181 8.60 -8.84 16.33
CA SER A 181 7.83 -9.20 15.13
C SER A 181 8.44 -8.66 13.83
#